data_AF-A0A2W2DQ07-F1
#
_entry.id   AF-A0A2W2DQ07-F1
#
_cell.length_a   1.000
_cell.length_b   1.000
_cell.length_c   1.000
_cell.angle_alpha   90.00
_cell.angle_beta   90.00
_cell.angle_gamma   90.00
#
_symmetry.space_group_name_H-M   'P 1'
#
loop_
_entity.id
_entity.type
_entity.pdbx_description
1 polymer ?
#
loop_
_entity_poly.entity_id
_entity_poly.type
_entity_poly.pdbx_seq_one_letter_code
_entity_poly.pdbx_strand_id
1 'polypeptide(L)'
;IAGSPLTTSYQFYGTRDKVDDRSVNDLYDGTAWLQALTFGYRAADVVDLRLEGTWVKADGQQGYFLQRMTPTYASSNGRLDIWWDNRSDFNANGEKAVFFGAMYDLKNWNLPGFAIGASYVYAWDAKPATWQSNPDAYYDKNRT
;
A
#
# COMPACT_ATOMS: atom_id res chain seq x y z
N ILE A 1 -19.46 22.77 6.30
CA ILE A 1 -18.86 21.89 5.25
C ILE A 1 -18.31 22.71 4.08
N ALA A 2 -18.94 23.83 3.68
CA ALA A 2 -18.33 24.74 2.71
C ALA A 2 -17.24 25.61 3.36
N GLY A 3 -16.00 25.58 2.84
CA GLY A 3 -14.92 26.50 3.22
C GLY A 3 -13.51 25.92 3.17
N SER A 4 -13.36 24.61 3.38
CA SER A 4 -12.05 23.95 3.40
C SER A 4 -11.74 23.21 2.10
N PRO A 5 -10.47 23.18 1.64
CA PRO A 5 -10.10 22.47 0.43
C PRO A 5 -10.24 20.96 0.62
N LEU A 6 -10.95 20.32 -0.33
CA LEU A 6 -10.90 18.88 -0.55
C LEU A 6 -9.77 18.61 -1.55
N THR A 7 -8.81 17.77 -1.17
CA THR A 7 -7.75 17.29 -2.07
C THR A 7 -8.05 15.88 -2.51
N THR A 8 -7.74 15.56 -3.75
CA THR A 8 -7.84 14.20 -4.27
C THR A 8 -6.70 13.90 -5.23
N SER A 9 -6.25 12.65 -5.26
CA SER A 9 -5.29 12.19 -6.27
C SER A 9 -5.60 10.77 -6.70
N TYR A 10 -5.29 10.47 -7.96
CA TYR A 10 -5.21 9.12 -8.49
C TYR A 10 -3.77 8.83 -8.90
N GLN A 11 -3.26 7.67 -8.51
CA GLN A 11 -1.90 7.25 -8.80
C GLN A 11 -1.92 5.84 -9.36
N PHE A 12 -1.08 5.59 -10.37
CA PHE A 12 -0.92 4.28 -11.01
C PHE A 12 0.57 3.95 -11.10
N TYR A 13 0.94 2.79 -10.58
CA TYR A 13 2.26 2.21 -10.68
C TYR A 13 2.15 0.89 -11.42
N GLY A 14 2.96 0.68 -12.45
CA GLY A 14 2.93 -0.54 -13.24
C GLY A 14 4.33 -1.03 -13.59
N THR A 15 4.53 -2.33 -13.48
CA THR A 15 5.76 -3.01 -13.90
C THR A 15 5.40 -4.20 -14.77
N ARG A 16 6.06 -4.33 -15.91
CA ARG A 16 5.90 -5.48 -16.80
C ARG A 16 7.17 -6.32 -16.73
N ASP A 17 7.00 -7.61 -16.48
CA ASP A 17 8.12 -8.50 -16.50
C ASP A 17 8.73 -8.62 -17.91
N LYS A 18 10.05 -8.74 -17.94
CA LYS A 18 10.81 -8.97 -19.16
C LYS A 18 11.19 -10.44 -19.31
N VAL A 19 11.33 -11.16 -18.20
CA VAL A 19 11.73 -12.57 -18.17
C VAL A 19 10.46 -13.41 -18.10
N ASP A 20 10.42 -14.50 -18.86
CA ASP A 20 9.31 -15.47 -18.91
C ASP A 20 9.90 -16.87 -19.16
N ASP A 21 10.75 -17.30 -18.22
CA ASP A 21 11.51 -18.55 -18.29
C ASP A 21 11.38 -19.40 -17.02
N ARG A 22 10.52 -18.98 -16.07
CA ARG A 22 10.37 -19.56 -14.72
C ARG A 22 11.65 -19.61 -13.89
N SER A 23 12.65 -18.81 -14.23
CA SER A 23 13.82 -18.61 -13.37
C SER A 23 13.46 -17.76 -12.14
N VAL A 24 14.42 -17.59 -11.25
CA VAL A 24 14.27 -16.69 -10.08
C VAL A 24 14.04 -15.22 -10.47
N ASN A 25 14.34 -14.85 -11.72
CA ASN A 25 14.17 -13.48 -12.23
C ASN A 25 12.83 -13.27 -12.96
N ASP A 26 12.05 -14.34 -13.16
CA ASP A 26 10.67 -14.28 -13.62
C ASP A 26 9.80 -14.02 -12.38
N LEU A 27 9.37 -12.77 -12.22
CA LEU A 27 8.75 -12.23 -11.02
C LEU A 27 7.25 -12.07 -11.17
N TYR A 28 6.77 -11.60 -12.32
CA TYR A 28 5.37 -11.29 -12.55
C TYR A 28 4.82 -12.00 -13.79
N ASP A 29 3.62 -12.56 -13.67
CA ASP A 29 2.85 -13.04 -14.82
C ASP A 29 2.26 -11.84 -15.58
N GLY A 30 3.07 -11.33 -16.50
CA GLY A 30 2.75 -10.18 -17.35
C GLY A 30 2.93 -8.83 -16.65
N THR A 31 1.83 -8.07 -16.53
CA THR A 31 1.85 -6.73 -15.92
C THR A 31 1.31 -6.79 -14.50
N ALA A 32 2.15 -6.38 -13.56
CA ALA A 32 1.80 -6.11 -12.18
C ALA A 32 1.58 -4.60 -11.99
N TRP A 33 0.69 -4.23 -11.08
CA TRP A 33 0.35 -2.85 -10.82
C TRP A 33 -0.21 -2.62 -9.42
N LEU A 34 -0.08 -1.38 -8.97
CA LEU A 34 -0.79 -0.80 -7.83
C LEU A 34 -1.49 0.46 -8.30
N GLN A 35 -2.77 0.61 -7.91
CA GLN A 35 -3.51 1.85 -8.12
C GLN A 35 -3.97 2.38 -6.79
N ALA A 36 -4.04 3.71 -6.69
CA ALA A 36 -4.47 4.37 -5.48
C ALA A 36 -5.36 5.57 -5.77
N LEU A 37 -6.34 5.75 -4.90
CA LEU A 37 -7.21 6.91 -4.87
C LEU A 37 -7.16 7.52 -3.47
N THR A 38 -6.83 8.80 -3.37
CA THR A 38 -6.71 9.50 -2.09
C THR A 38 -7.69 10.66 -1.99
N PHE A 39 -8.16 10.90 -0.78
CA PHE A 39 -8.98 12.03 -0.40
C PHE A 39 -8.44 12.63 0.89
N GLY A 40 -8.21 13.95 0.88
CA GLY A 40 -7.78 14.72 2.04
C GLY A 40 -8.75 15.87 2.31
N TYR A 41 -9.11 16.10 3.56
CA TYR A 41 -9.99 17.19 3.94
C TYR A 41 -9.58 17.80 5.27
N ARG A 42 -9.43 19.14 5.30
CA ARG A 42 -9.09 19.90 6.52
C ARG A 42 -10.36 20.46 7.17
N ALA A 43 -10.93 19.80 8.16
CA ALA A 43 -12.10 20.33 8.87
C ALA A 43 -11.69 21.40 9.90
N ALA A 44 -12.33 22.57 9.84
CA ALA A 44 -12.20 23.67 10.80
C ALA A 44 -10.74 24.09 11.11
N ASP A 45 -9.84 23.95 10.12
CA ASP A 45 -8.40 24.25 10.22
C ASP A 45 -7.64 23.52 11.34
N VAL A 46 -8.24 22.52 11.98
CA VAL A 46 -7.66 21.77 13.11
C VAL A 46 -7.72 20.26 12.94
N VAL A 47 -8.62 19.74 12.10
CA VAL A 47 -8.72 18.30 11.83
C VAL A 47 -8.29 17.99 10.40
N ASP A 48 -7.25 17.20 10.23
CA ASP A 48 -6.90 16.56 8.96
C ASP A 48 -7.57 15.20 8.87
N LEU A 49 -8.44 15.03 7.87
CA LEU A 49 -9.05 13.76 7.53
C LEU A 49 -8.43 13.20 6.25
N ARG A 50 -8.12 11.91 6.26
CA ARG A 50 -7.60 11.17 5.11
C ARG A 50 -8.44 9.91 4.88
N LEU A 51 -8.85 9.70 3.65
CA LEU A 51 -9.47 8.46 3.17
C LEU A 51 -8.73 8.03 1.91
N GLU A 52 -8.12 6.86 1.93
CA GLU A 52 -7.27 6.38 0.83
C GLU A 52 -7.59 4.93 0.53
N GLY A 53 -7.61 4.57 -0.74
CA GLY A 53 -7.85 3.20 -1.19
C GLY A 53 -6.74 2.74 -2.13
N THR A 54 -6.31 1.50 -1.98
CA THR A 54 -5.36 0.83 -2.88
C THR A 54 -5.94 -0.45 -3.45
N TRP A 55 -5.49 -0.81 -4.65
CA TRP A 55 -5.76 -2.09 -5.27
C TRP A 55 -4.52 -2.58 -6.00
N VAL A 56 -4.16 -3.84 -5.76
CA VAL A 56 -2.98 -4.48 -6.31
C VAL A 56 -3.32 -5.69 -7.20
N LYS A 57 -2.58 -5.80 -8.30
CA LYS A 57 -2.42 -7.04 -9.08
C LYS A 57 -0.93 -7.34 -9.18
N ALA A 58 -0.53 -8.50 -8.71
CA ALA A 58 0.86 -8.95 -8.69
C ALA A 58 0.93 -10.48 -8.84
N ASP A 59 0.23 -11.02 -9.84
CA ASP A 59 0.36 -12.43 -10.23
C ASP A 59 1.82 -12.72 -10.59
N GLY A 60 2.31 -13.90 -10.24
CA GLY A 60 3.71 -14.31 -10.46
C GLY A 60 4.37 -14.90 -9.22
N GLN A 61 5.69 -15.06 -9.31
CA GLN A 61 6.54 -15.54 -8.22
C GLN A 61 6.66 -14.56 -7.05
N GLN A 62 6.66 -13.25 -7.34
CA GLN A 62 6.83 -12.23 -6.33
C GLN A 62 5.65 -12.21 -5.35
N GLY A 63 4.41 -12.34 -5.84
CA GLY A 63 3.20 -12.39 -5.00
C GLY A 63 2.79 -11.09 -4.32
N TYR A 64 3.54 -10.00 -4.52
CA TYR A 64 3.25 -8.65 -4.03
C TYR A 64 3.86 -7.60 -4.97
N PHE A 65 3.35 -6.38 -4.96
CA PHE A 65 3.83 -5.31 -5.82
C PHE A 65 4.84 -4.41 -5.12
N LEU A 66 5.95 -4.11 -5.81
CA LEU A 66 6.93 -3.11 -5.38
C LEU A 66 7.17 -2.08 -6.48
N GLN A 67 7.02 -0.79 -6.13
CA GLN A 67 7.38 0.31 -7.05
C GLN A 67 8.90 0.47 -7.25
N ARG A 68 9.72 -0.12 -6.36
CA ARG A 68 11.19 -0.16 -6.46
C ARG A 68 11.66 -1.59 -6.25
N MET A 69 12.33 -2.17 -7.24
CA MET A 69 12.82 -3.55 -7.18
C MET A 69 14.10 -3.65 -6.35
N THR A 70 13.97 -3.79 -5.03
CA THR A 70 15.06 -4.20 -4.12
C THR A 70 14.56 -5.28 -3.16
N PRO A 71 14.30 -6.51 -3.65
CA PRO A 71 13.58 -7.54 -2.90
C PRO A 71 14.34 -8.13 -1.69
N THR A 72 15.67 -8.05 -1.63
CA THR A 72 16.49 -8.86 -0.69
C THR A 72 16.90 -8.13 0.60
N TYR A 73 16.56 -6.85 0.77
CA TYR A 73 16.99 -6.09 1.95
C TYR A 73 15.80 -5.72 2.84
N ALA A 74 15.60 -6.50 3.89
CA ALA A 74 14.55 -6.36 4.92
C ALA A 74 14.60 -5.04 5.75
N SER A 75 15.54 -4.14 5.45
CA SER A 75 15.63 -2.79 6.06
C SER A 75 15.40 -1.65 5.08
N SER A 76 15.26 -1.94 3.77
CA SER A 76 14.76 -0.93 2.84
C SER A 76 13.26 -0.92 3.03
N ASN A 77 12.77 0.00 3.86
CA ASN A 77 11.38 0.43 3.77
C ASN A 77 11.18 0.81 2.30
N GLY A 78 10.59 -0.10 1.54
CA GLY A 78 10.20 0.09 0.16
C GLY A 78 9.08 1.10 0.19
N ARG A 79 9.43 2.37 0.43
CA ARG A 79 8.53 3.50 0.51
C ARG A 79 7.64 3.38 -0.70
N LEU A 80 6.41 2.95 -0.51
CA LEU A 80 5.32 3.17 -1.43
C LEU A 80 5.02 4.67 -1.39
N ASP A 81 4.66 5.28 -2.52
CA ASP A 81 4.18 6.67 -2.50
C ASP A 81 2.89 6.79 -1.69
N ILE A 82 2.10 5.69 -1.66
CA ILE A 82 1.03 5.50 -0.68
C ILE A 82 1.62 4.93 0.59
N TRP A 83 1.84 5.80 1.57
CA TRP A 83 2.34 5.44 2.89
C TRP A 83 1.27 5.73 3.93
N TRP A 84 0.82 4.65 4.57
CA TRP A 84 -0.04 4.71 5.74
C TRP A 84 0.84 4.52 6.96
N ASP A 85 0.58 5.26 8.03
CA ASP A 85 1.30 5.14 9.31
C ASP A 85 0.95 3.82 10.01
N ASN A 86 1.20 2.70 9.33
CA ASN A 86 0.82 1.35 9.70
C ASN A 86 2.02 0.41 9.48
N ARG A 87 1.95 -0.79 10.07
CA ARG A 87 3.03 -1.78 10.03
C ARG A 87 3.10 -2.55 8.71
N SER A 88 1.97 -2.70 8.01
CA SER A 88 1.85 -3.42 6.73
C SER A 88 1.80 -2.45 5.56
N ASP A 89 2.38 -2.88 4.42
CA ASP A 89 2.38 -2.14 3.16
C ASP A 89 1.13 -2.40 2.29
N PHE A 90 0.30 -3.39 2.66
CA PHE A 90 -0.95 -3.77 1.98
C PHE A 90 -0.82 -3.91 0.44
N ASN A 91 0.24 -4.61 0.02
CA ASN A 91 0.67 -4.73 -1.36
C ASN A 91 0.67 -6.16 -1.91
N ALA A 92 -0.02 -7.11 -1.27
CA ALA A 92 -0.11 -8.49 -1.74
C ALA A 92 -0.93 -8.60 -3.04
N ASN A 93 -0.72 -9.68 -3.81
CA ASN A 93 -1.50 -9.93 -5.03
C ASN A 93 -3.00 -9.97 -4.73
N GLY A 94 -3.80 -9.23 -5.50
CA GLY A 94 -5.25 -9.17 -5.36
C GLY A 94 -5.74 -8.31 -4.20
N GLU A 95 -4.83 -7.85 -3.34
CA GLU A 95 -5.15 -7.10 -2.13
C GLU A 95 -5.80 -5.77 -2.49
N LYS A 96 -6.92 -5.51 -1.81
CA LYS A 96 -7.57 -4.21 -1.77
C LYS A 96 -7.50 -3.74 -0.34
N ALA A 97 -7.17 -2.48 -0.14
CA ALA A 97 -7.12 -1.91 1.18
C ALA A 97 -7.70 -0.50 1.20
N VAL A 98 -8.31 -0.15 2.33
CA VAL A 98 -8.86 1.17 2.59
C VAL A 98 -8.31 1.67 3.92
N PHE A 99 -7.72 2.85 3.89
CA PHE A 99 -7.21 3.58 5.03
C PHE A 99 -8.15 4.72 5.40
N PHE A 100 -8.42 4.85 6.68
CA PHE A 100 -9.04 6.01 7.29
C PHE A 100 -8.11 6.58 8.36
N GLY A 101 -7.87 7.88 8.33
CA GLY A 101 -7.03 8.56 9.30
C GLY A 101 -7.56 9.93 9.68
N ALA A 102 -7.39 10.29 10.95
CA ALA A 102 -7.66 11.62 11.46
C ALA A 102 -6.50 12.10 12.32
N MET A 103 -6.03 13.33 12.07
CA MET A 103 -5.07 14.05 12.90
C MET A 103 -5.72 15.34 13.41
N TYR A 104 -5.50 15.65 14.70
CA TYR A 104 -5.98 16.85 15.35
C TYR A 104 -4.80 17.71 15.80
N ASP A 105 -4.78 18.97 15.34
CA ASP A 105 -3.80 19.98 15.72
C ASP A 105 -4.13 20.55 17.12
N LEU A 106 -3.19 20.41 18.05
CA LEU A 106 -3.34 20.84 19.44
C LEU A 106 -3.07 22.34 19.66
N LYS A 107 -2.98 23.15 18.60
CA LYS A 107 -2.81 24.62 18.71
C LYS A 107 -3.86 25.30 19.60
N ASN A 108 -5.10 24.80 19.61
CA ASN A 108 -6.18 25.34 20.46
C ASN A 108 -6.02 24.98 21.95
N TRP A 109 -5.04 24.14 22.29
CA TRP A 109 -4.74 23.64 23.63
C TRP A 109 -3.40 24.19 24.14
N ASN A 110 -2.92 25.30 23.58
CA ASN A 110 -1.62 25.91 23.90
C ASN A 110 -0.42 24.96 23.67
N LEU A 111 -0.57 24.01 22.75
CA LEU A 111 0.48 23.08 22.32
C LEU A 111 0.73 23.22 20.80
N PRO A 112 1.08 24.43 20.31
CA PRO A 112 1.35 24.62 18.89
C PRO A 112 2.53 23.74 18.44
N GLY A 113 2.37 23.08 17.29
CA GLY A 113 3.35 22.14 16.76
C GLY A 113 3.16 20.69 17.18
N PHE A 114 2.24 20.40 18.11
CA PHE A 114 1.83 19.03 18.44
C PHE A 114 0.52 18.66 17.76
N ALA A 115 0.44 17.42 17.30
CA ALA A 115 -0.79 16.83 16.80
C ALA A 115 -0.93 15.40 17.31
N ILE A 116 -2.16 14.98 17.53
CA ILE A 116 -2.51 13.59 17.89
C ILE A 116 -3.44 13.04 16.84
N GLY A 117 -3.40 11.74 16.62
CA GLY A 117 -4.31 11.12 15.67
C GLY A 117 -4.41 9.63 15.83
N ALA A 118 -5.35 9.09 15.06
CA ALA A 118 -5.58 7.66 14.97
C ALA A 118 -5.87 7.32 13.50
N SER A 119 -5.47 6.12 13.12
CA SER A 119 -5.74 5.58 11.80
C SER A 119 -6.15 4.13 11.90
N TYR A 120 -6.84 3.67 10.87
CA TYR A 120 -7.26 2.29 10.71
C TYR A 120 -7.16 1.90 9.24
N VAL A 121 -6.74 0.66 8.99
CA VAL A 121 -6.72 0.07 7.66
C VAL A 121 -7.55 -1.20 7.69
N TYR A 122 -8.43 -1.33 6.69
CA TYR A 122 -9.13 -2.56 6.39
C TYR A 122 -8.66 -3.08 5.03
N ALA A 123 -8.20 -4.33 4.98
CA ALA A 123 -7.70 -4.95 3.77
C ALA A 123 -8.28 -6.35 3.58
N TRP A 124 -8.45 -6.75 2.32
CA TRP A 124 -9.04 -8.04 1.95
C TRP A 124 -8.52 -8.51 0.59
N ASP A 125 -8.84 -9.75 0.23
CA ASP A 125 -8.45 -10.43 -1.02
C ASP A 125 -6.94 -10.59 -1.24
N ALA A 126 -6.11 -10.42 -0.22
CA ALA A 126 -4.70 -10.76 -0.28
C ALA A 126 -4.53 -12.24 -0.64
N LYS A 127 -3.81 -12.50 -1.72
CA LYS A 127 -3.51 -13.84 -2.23
C LYS A 127 -2.01 -14.10 -2.16
N PRO A 128 -1.60 -15.37 -1.96
CA PRO A 128 -0.20 -15.73 -2.08
C PRO A 128 0.28 -15.63 -3.54
N ALA A 129 1.59 -15.81 -3.73
CA ALA A 129 2.19 -15.98 -5.06
C ALA A 129 1.48 -17.11 -5.85
N THR A 130 1.34 -16.93 -7.17
CA THR A 130 0.62 -17.88 -8.02
C THR A 130 1.44 -19.14 -8.34
N TRP A 131 2.77 -18.98 -8.32
CA TRP A 131 3.78 -20.02 -8.49
C TRP A 131 5.07 -19.59 -7.79
N GLN A 132 6.01 -20.51 -7.51
CA GLN A 132 7.32 -20.21 -6.95
C GLN A 132 8.34 -21.23 -7.45
N SER A 133 9.51 -20.80 -7.93
CA SER A 133 10.58 -21.70 -8.38
C SER A 133 11.43 -22.26 -7.23
N ASN A 134 11.47 -21.57 -6.09
CA ASN A 134 12.04 -22.06 -4.83
C ASN A 134 11.10 -21.67 -3.68
N PRO A 135 10.12 -22.51 -3.31
CA PRO A 135 9.31 -22.24 -2.13
C PRO A 135 10.24 -22.17 -0.91
N ASP A 136 9.97 -21.23 0.00
CA ASP A 136 10.63 -21.28 1.30
C ASP A 136 10.19 -22.56 2.04
N ALA A 137 10.91 -22.95 3.09
CA ALA A 137 10.61 -24.19 3.81
C ALA A 137 9.22 -24.21 4.48
N TYR A 138 8.47 -23.10 4.42
CA TYR A 138 7.24 -22.87 5.16
C TYR A 138 6.00 -22.68 4.25
N TYR A 139 6.18 -22.44 2.95
CA TYR A 139 5.10 -22.24 1.99
C TYR A 139 4.69 -23.54 1.29
N ASP A 140 3.43 -23.95 1.47
CA ASP A 140 2.79 -25.05 0.74
C ASP A 140 1.48 -24.56 0.12
N LYS A 141 1.46 -24.41 -1.21
CA LYS A 141 0.31 -23.98 -2.01
C LYS A 141 -0.94 -24.85 -1.79
N ASN A 142 -0.79 -26.10 -1.33
CA ASN A 142 -1.91 -27.02 -1.13
C ASN A 142 -2.46 -27.01 0.31
N ARG A 143 -1.95 -26.15 1.20
CA ARG A 143 -2.36 -26.06 2.62
C ARG A 143 -3.24 -24.86 2.97
N THR A 144 -3.71 -24.09 1.99
CA THR A 144 -4.60 -22.92 2.19
C THR A 144 -5.94 -23.11 1.51
#